data_AF-A0A4R4UHC0-F1
#
_entry.id   AF-A0A4R4UHC0-F1
#
_cell.length_a   1.000
_cell.length_b   1.000
_cell.length_c   1.000
_cell.angle_alpha   90.00
_cell.angle_beta   90.00
_cell.angle_gamma   90.00
#
_symmetry.space_group_name_H-M   'P 1'
#
loop_
_entity.id
_entity.type
_entity.pdbx_description
1 polymer ?
#
loop_
_entity_poly.entity_id
_entity_poly.type
_entity_poly.pdbx_seq_one_letter_code
_entity_poly.pdbx_strand_id
1 'polypeptide(L)'
;MVAAGGLPAPYNYGPSVLSEGGRYRAWWCSQLPGVGPAGDDVLHASAASPDGPFAEGASSAVPVFAGEPGRFDGMHTCDPSVLHVGDRYYLYYTGAAGDHAHGNAIGVATSADGMAWTRGAAPVVTAAGEVPRGNVYGAGQPSAVFLDGWFYLLFTDTTAQGAGWNGAGQFVLRSRDPLFGEDVQALTERGFRPAGGERGRSVVDAFSADWAYSPTLDAFAIAHQTTGGTQITFWDREFTRHPYAPVTIPGPWQEGPGLVRDGEGWIRPSTADPCDAVPVDVLRATALAPAPTDIRHFGIDIADADGCGTAPRAARALDGFAVPSPVRTVDLVHDGARVRFERRSVAETVAVEVLDDRPDPVNALPVIADIASGAPALRSPAGEVGLLDTSGGLWRVTPETARTNASPIIDVTQGQWRSHPARGDLRP
;
A
#
# COMPACT_ATOMS: atom_id res chain seq x y z
N MET A 1 15.81 -7.91 -16.39
CA MET A 1 14.84 -6.83 -16.23
C MET A 1 13.45 -7.41 -16.16
N VAL A 2 12.62 -6.95 -15.24
CA VAL A 2 11.19 -7.32 -15.16
C VAL A 2 10.28 -6.22 -15.70
N ALA A 3 10.66 -4.95 -15.56
CA ALA A 3 9.93 -3.78 -16.04
C ALA A 3 10.86 -2.81 -16.79
N ALA A 4 10.37 -2.26 -17.91
CA ALA A 4 11.14 -1.37 -18.78
C ALA A 4 10.24 -0.43 -19.60
N GLY A 5 10.63 0.84 -19.74
CA GLY A 5 9.96 1.80 -20.62
C GLY A 5 10.08 1.49 -22.12
N GLY A 6 10.97 0.57 -22.52
CA GLY A 6 11.24 0.20 -23.91
C GLY A 6 12.33 1.07 -24.55
N LEU A 7 12.64 0.83 -25.84
CA LEU A 7 13.60 1.63 -26.61
C LEU A 7 12.89 2.89 -27.13
N PRO A 8 12.85 3.99 -26.37
CA PRO A 8 13.98 4.90 -26.22
C PRO A 8 14.23 5.38 -24.78
N ALA A 9 13.66 4.70 -23.77
CA ALA A 9 13.73 5.12 -22.38
C ALA A 9 15.17 5.06 -21.82
N PRO A 10 15.75 6.18 -21.37
CA PRO A 10 17.15 6.22 -20.93
C PRO A 10 17.37 5.66 -19.52
N TYR A 11 16.32 5.54 -18.69
CA TYR A 11 16.40 5.05 -17.32
C TYR A 11 15.05 4.49 -16.85
N ASN A 12 15.06 3.67 -15.79
CA ASN A 12 13.87 3.12 -15.14
C ASN A 12 14.14 3.01 -13.64
N TYR A 13 13.42 3.79 -12.85
CA TYR A 13 13.77 4.06 -11.45
C TYR A 13 12.53 4.23 -10.55
N GLY A 14 12.66 3.95 -9.26
CA GLY A 14 11.66 4.25 -8.22
C GLY A 14 10.27 3.68 -8.52
N PRO A 15 10.12 2.35 -8.62
CA PRO A 15 8.83 1.75 -8.89
C PRO A 15 7.90 1.81 -7.66
N SER A 16 6.62 2.08 -7.87
CA SER A 16 5.53 1.79 -6.95
C SER A 16 4.77 0.59 -7.50
N VAL A 17 4.59 -0.45 -6.69
CA VAL A 17 4.02 -1.73 -7.17
C VAL A 17 2.83 -2.14 -6.31
N LEU A 18 1.65 -2.16 -6.93
CA LEU A 18 0.43 -2.66 -6.32
C LEU A 18 0.15 -4.08 -6.78
N SER A 19 -0.20 -4.96 -5.86
CA SER A 19 -0.74 -6.28 -6.14
C SER A 19 -2.24 -6.24 -5.85
N GLU A 20 -3.07 -6.30 -6.89
CA GLU A 20 -4.53 -6.14 -6.79
C GLU A 20 -5.24 -6.90 -7.91
N GLY A 21 -6.43 -7.44 -7.63
CA GLY A 21 -7.23 -8.16 -8.64
C GLY A 21 -6.50 -9.34 -9.30
N GLY A 22 -5.60 -10.02 -8.57
CA GLY A 22 -4.78 -11.11 -9.08
C GLY A 22 -3.68 -10.69 -10.06
N ARG A 23 -3.34 -9.40 -10.13
CA ARG A 23 -2.29 -8.85 -10.99
C ARG A 23 -1.33 -7.96 -10.19
N TYR A 24 -0.17 -7.71 -10.77
CA TYR A 24 0.81 -6.75 -10.28
C TYR A 24 0.83 -5.57 -11.24
N ARG A 25 0.66 -4.37 -10.71
CA ARG A 25 0.62 -3.11 -11.43
C ARG A 25 1.78 -2.25 -10.94
N ALA A 26 2.64 -1.84 -11.85
CA ALA A 26 3.80 -1.02 -11.53
C ALA A 26 3.66 0.36 -12.17
N TRP A 27 4.10 1.37 -11.43
CA TRP A 27 4.36 2.71 -11.93
C TRP A 27 5.79 3.07 -11.61
N TRP A 28 6.53 3.65 -12.53
CA TRP A 28 7.93 4.03 -12.25
C TRP A 28 8.32 5.28 -13.03
N CYS A 29 9.37 5.92 -12.56
CA CYS A 29 9.93 7.09 -13.21
C CYS A 29 10.83 6.67 -14.37
N SER A 30 10.62 7.31 -15.51
CA SER A 30 11.38 7.12 -16.74
C SER A 30 11.26 8.37 -17.62
N GLN A 31 11.64 8.26 -18.89
CA GLN A 31 11.46 9.32 -19.87
C GLN A 31 11.11 8.69 -21.21
N LEU A 32 10.00 9.12 -21.83
CA LEU A 32 9.63 8.70 -23.18
C LEU A 32 9.64 9.90 -24.13
N PRO A 33 10.64 9.98 -25.04
CA PRO A 33 10.69 11.01 -26.06
C PRO A 33 9.37 11.17 -26.83
N GLY A 34 8.83 12.39 -26.85
CA GLY A 34 7.64 12.77 -27.63
C GLY A 34 6.29 12.64 -26.91
N VAL A 35 6.27 12.26 -25.64
CA VAL A 35 5.04 12.13 -24.84
C VAL A 35 4.63 13.44 -24.16
N GLY A 36 5.60 14.27 -23.78
CA GLY A 36 5.37 15.54 -23.07
C GLY A 36 6.56 16.50 -23.21
N PRO A 37 6.73 17.43 -22.26
CA PRO A 37 7.98 18.18 -22.11
C PRO A 37 9.20 17.24 -22.08
N ALA A 38 10.39 17.76 -22.39
CA ALA A 38 11.63 16.98 -22.38
C ALA A 38 12.15 16.74 -20.94
N GLY A 39 11.31 16.16 -20.08
CA GLY A 39 11.61 15.82 -18.69
C GLY A 39 11.17 14.40 -18.35
N ASP A 40 10.86 14.17 -17.09
CA ASP A 40 10.54 12.85 -16.54
C ASP A 40 9.05 12.55 -16.60
N ASP A 41 8.73 11.29 -16.89
CA ASP A 41 7.38 10.75 -17.03
C ASP A 41 7.18 9.58 -16.05
N VAL A 42 5.92 9.38 -15.64
CA VAL A 42 5.49 8.15 -14.97
C VAL A 42 4.98 7.18 -16.02
N LEU A 43 5.64 6.02 -16.09
CA LEU A 43 5.21 4.90 -16.92
C LEU A 43 4.41 3.90 -16.11
N HIS A 44 3.59 3.12 -16.79
CA HIS A 44 2.78 2.05 -16.22
C HIS A 44 2.91 0.76 -17.02
N ALA A 45 2.93 -0.36 -16.31
CA ALA A 45 2.71 -1.68 -16.87
C ALA A 45 2.20 -2.68 -15.84
N SER A 46 1.62 -3.79 -16.33
CA SER A 46 1.08 -4.85 -15.49
C SER A 46 1.72 -6.21 -15.78
N ALA A 47 1.71 -7.09 -14.79
CA ALA A 47 2.18 -8.48 -14.88
C ALA A 47 1.25 -9.44 -14.11
N ALA A 48 1.36 -10.74 -14.40
CA ALA A 48 0.68 -11.79 -13.62
C ALA A 48 1.48 -12.23 -12.38
N SER A 49 2.77 -11.89 -12.33
CA SER A 49 3.73 -12.23 -11.27
C SER A 49 4.69 -11.05 -11.07
N PRO A 50 5.25 -10.84 -9.86
CA PRO A 50 6.29 -9.83 -9.63
C PRO A 50 7.57 -10.11 -10.45
N ASP A 51 7.79 -11.34 -10.91
CA ASP A 51 8.87 -11.70 -11.84
C ASP A 51 8.66 -11.17 -13.27
N GLY A 52 7.50 -10.59 -13.55
CA GLY A 52 7.14 -10.07 -14.86
C GLY A 52 6.87 -11.18 -15.90
N PRO A 53 7.02 -10.87 -17.20
CA PRO A 53 7.32 -9.53 -17.72
C PRO A 53 6.17 -8.56 -17.43
N PHE A 54 6.52 -7.32 -17.10
CA PHE A 54 5.57 -6.22 -17.07
C PHE A 54 5.37 -5.69 -18.50
N ALA A 55 4.12 -5.60 -18.94
CA ALA A 55 3.75 -5.12 -20.27
C ALA A 55 2.29 -4.61 -20.30
N GLU A 56 1.98 -3.78 -21.30
CA GLU A 56 0.63 -3.36 -21.66
C GLU A 56 0.37 -3.67 -23.14
N GLY A 57 -0.42 -4.72 -23.39
CA GLY A 57 -0.62 -5.24 -24.73
C GLY A 57 0.71 -5.65 -25.39
N ALA A 58 1.07 -4.98 -26.49
CA ALA A 58 2.32 -5.22 -27.21
C ALA A 58 3.49 -4.32 -26.74
N SER A 59 3.22 -3.37 -25.85
CA SER A 59 4.21 -2.39 -25.36
C SER A 59 4.82 -2.86 -24.03
N SER A 60 6.10 -2.56 -23.79
CA SER A 60 6.73 -2.84 -22.50
C SER A 60 6.22 -1.94 -21.38
N ALA A 61 5.72 -0.75 -21.74
CA ALA A 61 5.06 0.18 -20.84
C ALA A 61 4.22 1.20 -21.63
N VAL A 62 3.36 1.94 -20.93
CA VAL A 62 2.68 3.12 -21.45
C VAL A 62 2.93 4.32 -20.54
N PRO A 63 3.11 5.54 -21.09
CA PRO A 63 3.14 6.74 -20.26
C PRO A 63 1.73 7.05 -19.75
N VAL A 64 1.63 7.34 -18.45
CA VAL A 64 0.35 7.67 -17.80
C VAL A 64 0.37 9.05 -17.17
N PHE A 65 1.54 9.65 -16.96
CA PHE A 65 1.66 10.98 -16.38
C PHE A 65 2.94 11.67 -16.87
N ALA A 66 2.83 12.93 -17.29
CA ALA A 66 3.92 13.73 -17.88
C ALA A 66 3.78 15.20 -17.46
N GLY A 67 4.85 16.00 -17.55
CA GLY A 67 4.81 17.41 -17.11
C GLY A 67 3.75 18.30 -17.78
N GLU A 68 3.21 19.27 -17.04
CA GLU A 68 2.16 20.21 -17.51
C GLU A 68 2.66 21.67 -17.51
N PRO A 69 3.06 22.22 -18.68
CA PRO A 69 3.64 23.57 -18.77
C PRO A 69 2.79 24.65 -18.08
N GLY A 70 3.44 25.49 -17.27
CA GLY A 70 2.79 26.55 -16.50
C GLY A 70 2.42 26.16 -15.06
N ARG A 71 2.69 24.91 -14.65
CA ARG A 71 2.50 24.43 -13.27
C ARG A 71 3.84 24.13 -12.58
N PHE A 72 3.79 23.80 -11.28
CA PHE A 72 4.97 23.43 -10.49
C PHE A 72 5.62 22.14 -10.98
N ASP A 73 4.87 21.27 -11.66
CA ASP A 73 5.26 20.01 -12.27
C ASP A 73 5.38 20.15 -13.80
N GLY A 74 5.74 21.34 -14.27
CA GLY A 74 5.65 21.68 -15.69
C GLY A 74 6.64 21.01 -16.63
N MET A 75 7.69 20.38 -16.10
CA MET A 75 8.71 19.69 -16.89
C MET A 75 8.94 18.26 -16.42
N HIS A 76 9.05 18.04 -15.11
CA HIS A 76 9.35 16.73 -14.53
C HIS A 76 8.20 16.23 -13.69
N THR A 77 7.84 14.96 -13.88
CA THR A 77 6.95 14.19 -13.00
C THR A 77 7.56 12.81 -12.74
N CYS A 78 8.00 12.55 -11.51
CA CYS A 78 8.82 11.39 -11.15
C CYS A 78 8.44 10.84 -9.77
N ASP A 79 9.16 9.81 -9.32
CA ASP A 79 9.01 9.16 -8.00
C ASP A 79 7.54 8.82 -7.65
N PRO A 80 6.84 8.02 -8.47
CA PRO A 80 5.44 7.72 -8.22
C PRO A 80 5.29 6.86 -6.96
N SER A 81 4.33 7.22 -6.11
CA SER A 81 3.76 6.34 -5.10
C SER A 81 2.25 6.30 -5.25
N VAL A 82 1.73 5.13 -5.62
CA VAL A 82 0.31 4.93 -5.89
C VAL A 82 -0.36 4.25 -4.70
N LEU A 83 -1.55 4.70 -4.35
CA LEU A 83 -2.50 4.03 -3.45
C LEU A 83 -3.82 3.81 -4.17
N HIS A 84 -4.57 2.79 -3.78
CA HIS A 84 -5.95 2.51 -4.16
C HIS A 84 -6.76 2.35 -2.87
N VAL A 85 -7.51 3.39 -2.51
CA VAL A 85 -8.28 3.47 -1.27
C VAL A 85 -9.73 3.76 -1.62
N GLY A 86 -10.63 2.89 -1.18
CA GLY A 86 -12.04 2.96 -1.60
C GLY A 86 -12.20 2.68 -3.10
N ASP A 87 -12.79 3.62 -3.84
CA ASP A 87 -13.03 3.53 -5.28
C ASP A 87 -12.05 4.37 -6.12
N ARG A 88 -10.95 4.83 -5.52
CA ARG A 88 -10.07 5.84 -6.10
C ARG A 88 -8.60 5.52 -5.91
N TYR A 89 -7.85 5.76 -6.98
CA TYR A 89 -6.40 5.78 -6.95
C TYR A 89 -5.88 7.18 -6.64
N TYR A 90 -4.78 7.23 -5.90
CA TYR A 90 -4.03 8.43 -5.56
C TYR A 90 -2.58 8.24 -5.98
N LEU A 91 -2.06 9.14 -6.80
CA LEU A 91 -0.65 9.21 -7.20
C LEU A 91 -0.02 10.37 -6.45
N TYR A 92 0.89 10.07 -5.53
CA TYR A 92 1.84 11.04 -4.99
C TYR A 92 3.08 11.01 -5.87
N TYR A 93 3.61 12.18 -6.24
CA TYR A 93 4.72 12.27 -7.19
C TYR A 93 5.59 13.49 -6.90
N THR A 94 6.87 13.42 -7.26
CA THR A 94 7.74 14.59 -7.36
C THR A 94 7.42 15.36 -8.64
N GLY A 95 7.26 16.67 -8.54
CA GLY A 95 7.10 17.58 -9.66
C GLY A 95 8.12 18.73 -9.65
N ALA A 96 8.60 19.12 -10.83
CA ALA A 96 9.39 20.33 -11.04
C ALA A 96 9.06 21.02 -12.37
N ALA A 97 9.08 22.35 -12.38
CA ALA A 97 8.83 23.18 -13.57
C ALA A 97 10.06 23.25 -14.49
N GLY A 98 11.21 22.77 -14.00
CA GLY A 98 12.49 22.67 -14.69
C GLY A 98 13.64 22.57 -13.68
N ASP A 99 14.87 22.58 -14.17
CA ASP A 99 16.06 22.47 -13.32
C ASP A 99 16.34 23.76 -12.55
N HIS A 100 15.97 23.80 -11.27
CA HIS A 100 16.37 24.88 -10.37
C HIS A 100 16.55 24.40 -8.92
N ALA A 101 17.40 25.11 -8.18
CA ALA A 101 17.69 24.79 -6.80
C ALA A 101 16.41 24.78 -5.94
N HIS A 102 16.24 23.71 -5.16
CA HIS A 102 15.12 23.45 -4.26
C HIS A 102 13.77 23.48 -4.96
N GLY A 103 13.76 23.14 -6.26
CA GLY A 103 12.58 23.23 -7.11
C GLY A 103 11.61 22.07 -7.04
N ASN A 104 12.05 20.93 -6.50
CA ASN A 104 11.19 19.77 -6.34
C ASN A 104 10.16 20.01 -5.25
N ALA A 105 8.93 19.62 -5.56
CA ALA A 105 7.82 19.58 -4.64
C ALA A 105 6.98 18.32 -4.89
N ILE A 106 6.18 17.92 -3.91
CA ILE A 106 5.33 16.74 -4.02
C ILE A 106 3.93 17.18 -4.42
N GLY A 107 3.41 16.59 -5.49
CA GLY A 107 2.02 16.70 -5.90
C GLY A 107 1.20 15.47 -5.53
N VAL A 108 -0.11 15.63 -5.65
CA VAL A 108 -1.07 14.52 -5.63
C VAL A 108 -1.96 14.60 -6.87
N ALA A 109 -2.26 13.46 -7.47
CA ALA A 109 -3.24 13.31 -8.53
C ALA A 109 -4.19 12.15 -8.21
N THR A 110 -5.40 12.17 -8.75
CA THR A 110 -6.41 11.13 -8.51
C THR A 110 -6.82 10.45 -9.81
N SER A 111 -7.20 9.18 -9.74
CA SER A 111 -7.65 8.41 -10.89
C SER A 111 -8.72 7.39 -10.49
N ALA A 112 -9.60 7.03 -11.41
CA ALA A 112 -10.55 5.92 -11.22
C ALA A 112 -9.97 4.56 -11.67
N ASP A 113 -8.94 4.57 -12.51
CA ASP A 113 -8.36 3.36 -13.12
C ASP A 113 -6.85 3.20 -12.87
N GLY A 114 -6.20 4.20 -12.25
CA GLY A 114 -4.75 4.23 -12.04
C GLY A 114 -3.95 4.54 -13.32
N MET A 115 -4.59 4.97 -14.39
CA MET A 115 -3.96 5.27 -15.69
C MET A 115 -4.26 6.68 -16.17
N ALA A 116 -5.51 7.14 -16.04
CA ALA A 116 -5.92 8.49 -16.38
C ALA A 116 -6.00 9.35 -15.11
N TRP A 117 -5.10 10.32 -14.98
CA TRP A 117 -4.91 11.10 -13.75
C TRP A 117 -5.45 12.52 -13.84
N THR A 118 -6.12 12.97 -12.78
CA THR A 118 -6.54 14.35 -12.55
C THR A 118 -5.66 14.98 -11.48
N ARG A 119 -4.89 16.02 -11.85
CA ARG A 119 -3.96 16.70 -10.94
C ARG A 119 -4.68 17.48 -9.83
N GLY A 120 -4.10 17.47 -8.63
CA GLY A 120 -4.41 18.45 -7.59
C GLY A 120 -3.93 19.85 -7.98
N ALA A 121 -4.50 20.89 -7.36
CA ALA A 121 -4.29 22.29 -7.78
C ALA A 121 -2.87 22.82 -7.51
N ALA A 122 -2.25 22.41 -6.41
CA ALA A 122 -0.97 22.90 -5.90
C ALA A 122 -0.15 21.72 -5.33
N PRO A 123 1.17 21.89 -5.12
CA PRO A 123 1.94 20.88 -4.40
C PRO A 123 1.44 20.74 -2.96
N VAL A 124 1.46 19.52 -2.44
CA VAL A 124 1.09 19.15 -1.08
C VAL A 124 2.28 19.22 -0.11
N VAL A 125 3.50 19.14 -0.62
CA VAL A 125 4.73 19.34 0.16
C VAL A 125 5.74 20.14 -0.67
N THR A 126 6.32 21.18 -0.10
CA THR A 126 7.44 21.95 -0.68
C THR A 126 8.70 21.82 0.18
N ALA A 127 9.87 22.23 -0.30
CA ALA A 127 11.09 22.27 0.51
C ALA A 127 10.89 23.15 1.77
N ALA A 128 11.36 22.70 2.93
CA ALA A 128 11.21 23.42 4.19
C ALA A 128 12.12 24.67 4.29
N GLY A 129 13.28 24.64 3.63
CA GLY A 129 14.21 25.77 3.59
C GLY A 129 14.91 26.07 4.92
N GLU A 130 15.00 25.09 5.82
CA GLU A 130 15.47 25.26 7.19
C GLU A 130 17.00 25.36 7.29
N VAL A 131 17.71 24.51 6.53
CA VAL A 131 19.16 24.41 6.55
C VAL A 131 19.70 24.39 5.11
N PRO A 132 20.53 25.38 4.72
CA PRO A 132 21.17 25.37 3.41
C PRO A 132 22.24 24.28 3.33
N ARG A 133 22.23 23.50 2.24
CA ARG A 133 23.20 22.43 1.95
C ARG A 133 23.64 22.49 0.50
N GLY A 134 24.73 21.79 0.18
CA GLY A 134 25.18 21.63 -1.20
C GLY A 134 24.21 20.81 -2.06
N ASN A 135 23.43 19.92 -1.44
CA ASN A 135 22.38 19.19 -2.12
C ASN A 135 21.12 20.04 -2.25
N VAL A 136 20.86 20.51 -3.47
CA VAL A 136 19.76 21.42 -3.80
C VAL A 136 18.48 20.72 -4.27
N TYR A 137 18.31 19.42 -4.03
CA TYR A 137 17.14 18.67 -4.51
C TYR A 137 15.80 19.25 -3.99
N GLY A 138 15.67 19.58 -2.70
CA GLY A 138 14.41 20.05 -2.12
C GLY A 138 13.53 18.90 -1.62
N ALA A 139 12.21 19.00 -1.77
CA ALA A 139 11.26 18.00 -1.29
C ALA A 139 10.76 17.08 -2.41
N GLY A 140 10.73 15.77 -2.18
CA GLY A 140 10.34 14.81 -3.20
C GLY A 140 10.38 13.36 -2.72
N GLN A 141 10.40 12.45 -3.68
CA GLN A 141 10.50 10.99 -3.47
C GLN A 141 9.45 10.45 -2.50
N PRO A 142 8.16 10.75 -2.73
CA PRO A 142 7.10 10.32 -1.83
C PRO A 142 6.90 8.81 -1.84
N SER A 143 6.55 8.26 -0.68
CA SER A 143 6.00 6.92 -0.53
C SER A 143 4.83 6.97 0.47
N ALA A 144 3.69 6.41 0.10
CA ALA A 144 2.43 6.58 0.82
C ALA A 144 1.82 5.25 1.27
N VAL A 145 1.22 5.25 2.46
CA VAL A 145 0.47 4.13 3.05
C VAL A 145 -0.82 4.67 3.66
N PHE A 146 -1.92 3.95 3.49
CA PHE A 146 -3.18 4.22 4.19
C PHE A 146 -3.34 3.23 5.36
N LEU A 147 -3.54 3.74 6.56
CA LEU A 147 -3.69 2.91 7.77
C LEU A 147 -4.60 3.60 8.78
N ASP A 148 -5.63 2.89 9.25
CA ASP A 148 -6.59 3.35 10.26
C ASP A 148 -7.19 4.75 9.95
N GLY A 149 -7.55 4.97 8.68
CA GLY A 149 -8.16 6.22 8.22
C GLY A 149 -7.17 7.37 8.00
N TRP A 150 -5.87 7.11 8.07
CA TRP A 150 -4.82 8.10 7.82
C TRP A 150 -4.02 7.75 6.58
N PHE A 151 -3.81 8.74 5.72
CA PHE A 151 -2.77 8.74 4.70
C PHE A 151 -1.47 9.17 5.36
N TYR A 152 -0.48 8.27 5.41
CA TYR A 152 0.89 8.57 5.79
C TYR A 152 1.70 8.82 4.53
N LEU A 153 2.57 9.83 4.56
CA LEU A 153 3.47 10.19 3.47
C LEU A 153 4.89 10.25 4.01
N LEU A 154 5.71 9.29 3.62
CA LEU A 154 7.16 9.30 3.76
C LEU A 154 7.76 10.07 2.59
N PHE A 155 8.74 10.93 2.82
CA PHE A 155 9.35 11.73 1.76
C PHE A 155 10.72 12.28 2.15
N THR A 156 11.50 12.66 1.15
CA THR A 156 12.77 13.37 1.32
C THR A 156 12.56 14.87 1.38
N ASP A 157 13.36 15.54 2.21
CA ASP A 157 13.63 16.98 2.08
C ASP A 157 15.09 17.30 2.42
N THR A 158 15.87 17.65 1.40
CA THR A 158 17.31 17.94 1.59
C THR A 158 17.58 19.26 2.32
N THR A 159 16.56 20.09 2.50
CA THR A 159 16.62 21.37 3.21
C THR A 159 16.15 21.30 4.66
N ALA A 160 15.60 20.15 5.08
CA ALA A 160 15.10 19.95 6.43
C ALA A 160 16.23 19.96 7.48
N GLN A 161 15.92 20.39 8.70
CA GLN A 161 16.82 20.43 9.84
C GLN A 161 17.23 19.02 10.26
N GLY A 162 16.30 18.07 10.23
CA GLY A 162 16.53 16.67 10.59
C GLY A 162 17.28 15.85 9.54
N ALA A 163 17.59 16.43 8.38
CA ALA A 163 18.37 15.74 7.34
C ALA A 163 19.87 15.72 7.69
N GLY A 164 20.56 14.66 7.26
CA GLY A 164 22.00 14.51 7.36
C GLY A 164 22.79 15.62 6.65
N TRP A 165 24.11 15.62 6.82
CA TRP A 165 24.99 16.68 6.29
C TRP A 165 24.94 16.78 4.75
N ASN A 166 24.66 15.68 4.06
CA ASN A 166 24.50 15.59 2.61
C ASN A 166 23.04 15.77 2.14
N GLY A 167 22.11 16.01 3.06
CA GLY A 167 20.68 16.16 2.79
C GLY A 167 19.89 14.85 2.80
N ALA A 168 20.50 13.70 3.11
CA ALA A 168 19.76 12.45 3.24
C ALA A 168 18.85 12.47 4.49
N GLY A 169 17.66 11.90 4.37
CA GLY A 169 16.68 11.85 5.45
C GLY A 169 15.26 11.70 4.92
N GLN A 170 14.53 10.76 5.49
CA GLN A 170 13.10 10.55 5.25
C GLN A 170 12.25 11.12 6.38
N PHE A 171 11.24 11.92 6.06
CA PHE A 171 10.32 12.58 6.97
C PHE A 171 8.91 12.02 6.78
N VAL A 172 8.07 12.15 7.81
CA VAL A 172 6.71 11.61 7.77
C VAL A 172 5.69 12.69 8.03
N LEU A 173 4.75 12.86 7.10
CA LEU A 173 3.48 13.55 7.31
C LEU A 173 2.35 12.52 7.40
N ARG A 174 1.24 12.90 8.03
CA ARG A 174 -0.04 12.20 7.88
C ARG A 174 -1.22 13.14 7.85
N SER A 175 -2.29 12.72 7.18
CA SER A 175 -3.55 13.45 7.07
C SER A 175 -4.71 12.46 6.93
N ARG A 176 -5.93 12.87 7.32
CA ARG A 176 -7.16 12.13 6.95
C ARG A 176 -7.68 12.53 5.57
N ASP A 177 -7.27 13.71 5.09
CA ASP A 177 -7.48 14.14 3.73
C ASP A 177 -6.33 13.62 2.84
N PRO A 178 -6.61 12.81 1.80
CA PRO A 178 -5.59 12.34 0.86
C PRO A 178 -4.90 13.47 0.08
N LEU A 179 -5.49 14.67 0.06
CA LEU A 179 -4.89 15.83 -0.59
C LEU A 179 -4.01 16.65 0.34
N PHE A 180 -3.87 16.24 1.62
CA PHE A 180 -3.07 16.94 2.63
C PHE A 180 -3.40 18.44 2.73
N GLY A 181 -4.65 18.83 2.47
CA GLY A 181 -5.12 20.21 2.57
C GLY A 181 -5.57 20.60 3.98
N GLU A 182 -5.91 19.62 4.82
CA GLU A 182 -6.47 19.83 6.15
C GLU A 182 -5.86 18.87 7.18
N ASP A 183 -5.80 19.29 8.45
CA ASP A 183 -5.38 18.48 9.60
C ASP A 183 -4.06 17.71 9.45
N VAL A 184 -3.12 18.27 8.68
CA VAL A 184 -1.81 17.67 8.43
C VAL A 184 -1.00 17.62 9.71
N GLN A 185 -0.44 16.45 10.00
CA GLN A 185 0.46 16.22 11.13
C GLN A 185 1.84 15.81 10.65
N ALA A 186 2.88 16.39 11.23
CA ALA A 186 4.26 15.99 11.03
C ALA A 186 4.76 15.12 12.18
N LEU A 187 5.57 14.11 11.87
CA LEU A 187 6.26 13.33 12.89
C LEU A 187 7.39 14.16 13.51
N THR A 188 7.39 14.24 14.84
CA THR A 188 8.43 14.92 15.62
C THR A 188 9.04 13.98 16.67
N GLU A 189 10.03 14.45 17.41
CA GLU A 189 10.56 13.74 18.60
C GLU A 189 9.49 13.48 19.67
N ARG A 190 8.37 14.21 19.65
CA ARG A 190 7.25 14.06 20.59
C ARG A 190 6.03 13.40 19.94
N GLY A 191 6.25 12.60 18.90
CA GLY A 191 5.21 11.98 18.08
C GLY A 191 4.60 12.95 17.07
N PHE A 192 3.45 12.59 16.51
CA PHE A 192 2.74 13.41 15.53
C PHE A 192 2.17 14.70 16.14
N ARG A 193 2.45 15.83 15.51
CA ARG A 193 1.97 17.18 15.89
C ARG A 193 1.43 17.90 14.66
N PRO A 194 0.52 18.89 14.80
CA PRO A 194 0.12 19.72 13.67
C PRO A 194 1.35 20.23 12.90
N ALA A 195 1.34 20.09 11.59
CA ALA A 195 2.48 20.44 10.75
C ALA A 195 2.67 21.96 10.73
N GLY A 196 3.84 22.43 11.18
CA GLY A 196 4.21 23.85 11.25
C GLY A 196 5.30 24.26 10.27
N GLY A 197 5.61 23.44 9.27
CA GLY A 197 6.75 23.59 8.36
C GLY A 197 8.03 22.92 8.85
N GLU A 198 8.20 22.76 10.17
CA GLU A 198 9.40 22.16 10.78
C GLU A 198 9.57 20.65 10.48
N ARG A 199 10.75 20.27 9.98
CA ARG A 199 11.14 18.88 9.66
C ARG A 199 12.37 18.46 10.47
N GLY A 200 12.17 18.31 11.78
CA GLY A 200 13.26 18.02 12.72
C GLY A 200 13.63 16.54 12.88
N ARG A 201 12.76 15.61 12.48
CA ARG A 201 12.94 14.18 12.76
C ARG A 201 12.88 13.33 11.50
N SER A 202 14.01 12.72 11.16
CA SER A 202 14.07 11.71 10.11
C SER A 202 13.91 10.29 10.68
N VAL A 203 13.24 9.40 9.95
CA VAL A 203 13.03 7.99 10.35
C VAL A 203 14.08 7.03 9.77
N VAL A 204 14.70 7.39 8.65
CA VAL A 204 15.85 6.68 8.06
C VAL A 204 16.75 7.67 7.30
N ASP A 205 18.07 7.44 7.36
CA ASP A 205 19.07 8.20 6.61
C ASP A 205 19.17 7.69 5.16
N ALA A 206 18.32 8.23 4.28
CA ALA A 206 18.25 7.84 2.87
C ALA A 206 17.75 8.99 2.00
N PHE A 207 18.12 8.99 0.71
CA PHE A 207 17.54 9.90 -0.28
C PHE A 207 16.24 9.35 -0.87
N SER A 208 16.14 8.04 -1.07
CA SER A 208 14.91 7.40 -1.54
C SER A 208 14.59 6.20 -0.67
N ALA A 209 13.32 6.08 -0.32
CA ALA A 209 12.77 4.95 0.40
C ALA A 209 11.36 4.67 -0.09
N ASP A 210 10.95 3.41 0.00
CA ASP A 210 9.56 3.00 -0.11
C ASP A 210 9.17 2.26 1.17
N TRP A 211 7.91 2.34 1.55
CA TRP A 211 7.44 1.68 2.76
C TRP A 211 6.10 1.00 2.57
N ALA A 212 5.85 0.03 3.43
CA ALA A 212 4.58 -0.65 3.53
C ALA A 212 4.29 -1.00 4.99
N TYR A 213 3.03 -1.21 5.32
CA TYR A 213 2.63 -1.72 6.63
C TYR A 213 2.50 -3.24 6.61
N SER A 214 3.10 -3.94 7.57
CA SER A 214 2.89 -5.38 7.73
C SER A 214 1.94 -5.65 8.90
N PRO A 215 0.74 -6.20 8.66
CA PRO A 215 -0.18 -6.57 9.73
C PRO A 215 0.36 -7.72 10.58
N THR A 216 1.13 -8.64 9.99
CA THR A 216 1.79 -9.74 10.72
C THR A 216 2.88 -9.24 11.67
N LEU A 217 3.68 -8.23 11.27
CA LEU A 217 4.69 -7.64 12.16
C LEU A 217 4.09 -6.59 13.13
N ASP A 218 2.95 -6.00 12.79
CA ASP A 218 2.39 -4.80 13.43
C ASP A 218 3.39 -3.62 13.37
N ALA A 219 4.01 -3.43 12.19
CA ALA A 219 5.10 -2.50 11.97
C ALA A 219 5.14 -1.95 10.53
N PHE A 220 5.65 -0.73 10.37
CA PHE A 220 6.07 -0.21 9.08
C PHE A 220 7.40 -0.85 8.68
N ALA A 221 7.45 -1.44 7.48
CA ALA A 221 8.68 -1.88 6.83
C ALA A 221 9.14 -0.79 5.85
N ILE A 222 10.33 -0.24 6.04
CA ILE A 222 10.89 0.83 5.22
C ILE A 222 12.09 0.28 4.45
N ALA A 223 11.95 0.13 3.14
CA ALA A 223 13.02 -0.27 2.23
C ALA A 223 13.80 0.96 1.77
N HIS A 224 15.11 0.98 1.99
CA HIS A 224 16.00 2.06 1.55
C HIS A 224 17.37 1.51 1.16
N GLN A 225 18.08 2.21 0.27
CA GLN A 225 19.41 1.76 -0.15
C GLN A 225 20.49 2.09 0.87
N THR A 226 21.47 1.21 0.94
CA THR A 226 22.71 1.35 1.71
C THR A 226 23.88 0.86 0.84
N THR A 227 25.11 1.00 1.34
CA THR A 227 26.29 0.43 0.67
C THR A 227 26.25 -1.10 0.55
N GLY A 228 25.48 -1.79 1.41
CA GLY A 228 25.31 -3.25 1.39
C GLY A 228 24.16 -3.74 0.49
N GLY A 229 23.35 -2.85 -0.06
CA GLY A 229 22.14 -3.15 -0.82
C GLY A 229 20.90 -2.51 -0.20
N THR A 230 19.73 -3.08 -0.46
CA THR A 230 18.46 -2.56 0.06
C THR A 230 18.26 -3.09 1.47
N GLN A 231 18.33 -2.21 2.45
CA GLN A 231 18.00 -2.51 3.82
C GLN A 231 16.51 -2.26 4.05
N ILE A 232 15.89 -3.13 4.82
CA ILE A 232 14.52 -3.00 5.29
C ILE A 232 14.58 -2.81 6.80
N THR A 233 14.15 -1.65 7.28
CA THR A 233 14.05 -1.33 8.70
C THR A 233 12.60 -1.35 9.14
N PHE A 234 12.37 -1.68 10.41
CA PHE A 234 11.02 -1.83 10.95
C PHE A 234 10.77 -0.80 12.02
N TRP A 235 9.66 -0.06 11.93
CA TRP A 235 9.21 0.89 12.94
C TRP A 235 7.86 0.47 13.50
N ASP A 236 7.67 0.59 14.81
CA ASP A 236 6.32 0.51 15.38
C ASP A 236 5.46 1.69 14.90
N ARG A 237 4.15 1.56 15.07
CA ARG A 237 3.15 2.51 14.54
C ARG A 237 3.33 3.93 15.08
N GLU A 238 3.82 4.05 16.30
CA GLU A 238 4.08 5.33 16.98
C GLU A 238 5.46 5.92 16.63
N PHE A 239 6.27 5.21 15.84
CA PHE A 239 7.67 5.56 15.56
C PHE A 239 8.43 5.84 16.86
N THR A 240 8.39 4.93 17.84
CA THR A 240 9.12 5.03 19.10
C THR A 240 10.26 4.03 19.23
N ARG A 241 10.20 2.91 18.49
CA ARG A 241 11.24 1.89 18.50
C ARG A 241 11.29 1.10 17.20
N HIS A 242 12.38 0.36 17.04
CA HIS A 242 12.50 -0.69 16.04
C HIS A 242 12.18 -2.05 16.67
N PRO A 243 10.97 -2.62 16.43
CA PRO A 243 10.60 -3.89 17.05
C PRO A 243 11.37 -5.09 16.50
N TYR A 244 11.95 -4.97 15.29
CA TYR A 244 12.67 -6.05 14.61
C TYR A 244 14.05 -5.58 14.12
N ALA A 245 14.96 -6.53 13.99
CA ALA A 245 16.27 -6.28 13.38
C ALA A 245 16.11 -5.96 11.88
N PRO A 246 16.94 -5.06 11.32
CA PRO A 246 16.91 -4.80 9.89
C PRO A 246 17.28 -6.04 9.06
N VAL A 247 16.65 -6.19 7.91
CA VAL A 247 16.99 -7.22 6.91
C VAL A 247 17.65 -6.56 5.70
N THR A 248 18.52 -7.27 4.98
CA THR A 248 19.22 -6.70 3.81
C THR A 248 19.09 -7.63 2.61
N ILE A 249 18.65 -7.07 1.48
CA ILE A 249 18.70 -7.68 0.16
C ILE A 249 20.00 -7.22 -0.51
N PRO A 250 21.04 -8.07 -0.60
CA PRO A 250 22.35 -7.67 -1.10
C PRO A 250 22.29 -7.21 -2.55
N GLY A 251 23.11 -6.24 -2.92
CA GLY A 251 23.18 -5.78 -4.30
C GLY A 251 23.91 -4.45 -4.44
N PRO A 252 24.13 -3.99 -5.68
CA PRO A 252 24.69 -2.66 -5.90
C PRO A 252 23.71 -1.60 -5.40
N TRP A 253 24.26 -0.49 -4.90
CA TRP A 253 23.46 0.69 -4.61
C TRP A 253 22.94 1.26 -5.93
N GLN A 254 21.63 1.15 -6.13
CA GLN A 254 20.85 1.90 -7.11
C GLN A 254 19.57 2.34 -6.37
N GLU A 255 19.44 3.64 -6.08
CA GLU A 255 18.32 4.23 -5.29
C GLU A 255 16.94 3.77 -5.80
N GLY A 256 15.88 4.08 -5.04
CA GLY A 256 14.50 3.81 -5.46
C GLY A 256 14.11 2.33 -5.42
N PRO A 257 14.17 1.67 -4.24
CA PRO A 257 13.46 0.41 -4.06
C PRO A 257 11.95 0.65 -4.11
N GLY A 258 11.19 -0.35 -4.57
CA GLY A 258 9.74 -0.38 -4.52
C GLY A 258 9.25 -1.69 -3.91
N LEU A 259 8.53 -1.62 -2.81
CA LEU A 259 7.88 -2.76 -2.18
C LEU A 259 6.63 -3.14 -2.98
N VAL A 260 6.39 -4.43 -3.14
CA VAL A 260 5.11 -4.93 -3.59
C VAL A 260 4.13 -4.88 -2.42
N ARG A 261 3.03 -4.17 -2.61
CA ARG A 261 2.02 -3.93 -1.57
C ARG A 261 0.61 -4.01 -2.15
N ASP A 262 -0.42 -4.16 -1.32
CA ASP A 262 -1.79 -4.02 -1.77
C ASP A 262 -2.17 -2.54 -2.02
N GLY A 263 -3.42 -2.30 -2.40
CA GLY A 263 -3.95 -0.96 -2.71
C GLY A 263 -3.76 0.05 -1.58
N GLU A 264 -3.88 -0.37 -0.32
CA GLU A 264 -3.73 0.53 0.83
C GLU A 264 -2.26 0.68 1.27
N GLY A 265 -1.36 -0.08 0.66
CA GLY A 265 0.07 -0.03 0.93
C GLY A 265 0.51 -1.02 2.00
N TRP A 266 -0.18 -2.16 2.12
CA TRP A 266 0.15 -3.19 3.09
C TRP A 266 0.88 -4.36 2.43
N ILE A 267 1.80 -4.97 3.18
CA ILE A 267 2.37 -6.26 2.85
C ILE A 267 1.31 -7.31 3.16
N ARG A 268 0.94 -8.12 2.17
CA ARG A 268 -0.01 -9.20 2.40
C ARG A 268 0.60 -10.30 3.29
N PRO A 269 -0.14 -10.81 4.29
CA PRO A 269 0.29 -11.98 5.04
C PRO A 269 0.59 -13.17 4.13
N SER A 270 1.51 -14.03 4.55
CA SER A 270 1.72 -15.33 3.91
C SER A 270 0.43 -16.14 3.93
N THR A 271 0.03 -16.72 2.81
CA THR A 271 -1.14 -17.63 2.79
C THR A 271 -0.81 -18.99 3.38
N ALA A 272 0.46 -19.40 3.35
CA ALA A 272 0.92 -20.67 3.90
C ALA A 272 1.19 -20.61 5.40
N ASP A 273 1.69 -19.47 5.88
CA ASP A 273 2.09 -19.26 7.29
C ASP A 273 1.90 -17.80 7.70
N PRO A 274 0.64 -17.33 7.84
CA PRO A 274 0.34 -15.92 8.13
C PRO A 274 0.80 -15.47 9.53
N CYS A 275 1.15 -16.42 10.40
CA CYS A 275 1.58 -16.15 11.76
C CYS A 275 3.07 -15.88 11.84
N ASP A 276 3.91 -16.68 11.17
CA ASP A 276 5.36 -16.64 11.36
C ASP A 276 6.15 -16.17 10.14
N ALA A 277 5.55 -16.19 8.94
CA ALA A 277 6.19 -15.76 7.70
C ALA A 277 5.59 -14.47 7.11
N VAL A 278 6.47 -13.55 6.72
CA VAL A 278 6.10 -12.30 6.03
C VAL A 278 6.82 -12.23 4.68
N PRO A 279 6.10 -12.47 3.57
CA PRO A 279 6.69 -12.38 2.23
C PRO A 279 6.91 -10.91 1.89
N VAL A 280 8.13 -10.58 1.46
CA VAL A 280 8.49 -9.24 1.04
C VAL A 280 9.14 -9.29 -0.33
N ASP A 281 8.44 -8.76 -1.31
CA ASP A 281 8.93 -8.60 -2.67
C ASP A 281 9.34 -7.15 -2.91
N VAL A 282 10.54 -6.97 -3.50
CA VAL A 282 11.12 -5.68 -3.83
C VAL A 282 11.46 -5.64 -5.32
N LEU A 283 10.96 -4.62 -6.00
CA LEU A 283 11.43 -4.23 -7.33
C LEU A 283 12.40 -3.07 -7.20
N ARG A 284 13.60 -3.19 -7.77
CA ARG A 284 14.61 -2.10 -7.77
C ARG A 284 15.48 -2.15 -9.01
N ALA A 285 16.02 -1.00 -9.40
CA ALA A 285 17.08 -0.92 -10.40
C ALA A 285 18.33 -1.70 -9.92
N THR A 286 19.06 -2.29 -10.87
CA THR A 286 20.28 -3.06 -10.56
C THR A 286 21.49 -2.66 -11.41
N ALA A 287 21.28 -1.79 -12.39
CA ALA A 287 22.32 -1.25 -13.25
C ALA A 287 22.25 0.28 -13.29
N LEU A 288 23.37 0.91 -13.66
CA LEU A 288 23.50 2.35 -13.89
C LEU A 288 24.08 2.56 -15.29
N ALA A 289 23.29 3.07 -16.24
CA ALA A 289 23.77 3.31 -17.61
C ALA A 289 22.85 4.26 -18.42
N PRO A 290 23.09 5.59 -18.45
CA PRO A 290 23.89 6.40 -17.52
C PRO A 290 23.17 6.67 -16.19
N ALA A 291 21.90 6.29 -16.09
CA ALA A 291 21.02 6.45 -14.93
C ALA A 291 20.45 5.08 -14.51
N PRO A 292 19.79 4.97 -13.32
CA PRO A 292 19.33 3.69 -12.81
C PRO A 292 18.40 2.97 -13.79
N THR A 293 18.64 1.68 -14.00
CA THR A 293 17.88 0.85 -14.93
C THR A 293 18.01 -0.63 -14.56
N ASP A 294 17.51 -1.51 -15.43
CA ASP A 294 17.42 -2.95 -15.18
C ASP A 294 16.68 -3.26 -13.86
N ILE A 295 15.42 -2.81 -13.78
CA ILE A 295 14.55 -3.15 -12.65
C ILE A 295 14.44 -4.67 -12.55
N ARG A 296 14.74 -5.22 -11.39
CA ARG A 296 14.68 -6.65 -11.06
C ARG A 296 13.80 -6.86 -9.84
N HIS A 297 13.23 -8.06 -9.77
CA HIS A 297 12.50 -8.55 -8.63
C HIS A 297 13.42 -9.31 -7.66
N PHE A 298 13.20 -9.11 -6.36
CA PHE A 298 13.82 -9.85 -5.26
C PHE A 298 12.74 -10.19 -4.23
N GLY A 299 12.51 -11.47 -3.97
CA GLY A 299 11.63 -11.94 -2.90
C GLY A 299 12.42 -12.47 -1.71
N ILE A 300 12.00 -12.14 -0.50
CA ILE A 300 12.49 -12.72 0.74
C ILE A 300 11.31 -13.03 1.66
N ASP A 301 11.44 -14.07 2.48
CA ASP A 301 10.50 -14.35 3.57
C ASP A 301 11.17 -13.98 4.90
N ILE A 302 10.56 -13.04 5.63
CA ILE A 302 10.95 -12.77 7.01
C ILE A 302 10.29 -13.85 7.87
N ALA A 303 11.11 -14.63 8.56
CA ALA A 303 10.66 -15.66 9.49
C ALA A 303 10.57 -15.14 10.93
N ASP A 304 9.99 -15.94 11.82
CA ASP A 304 9.86 -15.67 13.26
C ASP A 304 9.13 -14.35 13.56
N ALA A 305 8.09 -14.04 12.76
CA ALA A 305 7.34 -12.79 12.88
C ALA A 305 6.50 -12.70 14.17
N ASP A 306 6.12 -13.85 14.76
CA ASP A 306 5.26 -13.96 15.94
C ASP A 306 3.96 -13.13 15.80
N GLY A 307 3.38 -13.14 14.60
CA GLY A 307 2.15 -12.41 14.27
C GLY A 307 0.93 -12.93 15.01
N CYS A 308 0.99 -14.16 15.52
CA CYS A 308 -0.08 -14.79 16.28
C CYS A 308 0.24 -14.97 17.76
N GLY A 309 1.26 -14.31 18.32
CA GLY A 309 1.65 -14.46 19.75
C GLY A 309 0.67 -13.87 20.76
N THR A 310 -0.22 -12.95 20.34
CA THR A 310 -1.28 -12.37 21.19
C THR A 310 -2.56 -12.18 20.41
N ALA A 311 -3.69 -12.05 21.10
CA ALA A 311 -4.99 -11.90 20.43
C ALA A 311 -5.06 -10.65 19.53
N PRO A 312 -4.58 -9.46 19.94
CA PRO A 312 -4.55 -8.29 19.05
C PRO A 312 -3.64 -8.47 17.83
N ARG A 313 -2.49 -9.16 17.96
CA ARG A 313 -1.61 -9.44 16.82
C ARG A 313 -2.27 -10.44 15.86
N ALA A 314 -2.82 -11.53 16.40
CA ALA A 314 -3.54 -12.54 15.62
C ALA A 314 -4.74 -11.95 14.88
N ALA A 315 -5.48 -11.03 15.51
CA ALA A 315 -6.57 -10.29 14.88
C ALA A 315 -6.14 -9.52 13.62
N ARG A 316 -4.93 -8.93 13.60
CA ARG A 316 -4.42 -8.21 12.42
C ARG A 316 -3.84 -9.16 11.39
N ALA A 317 -2.97 -10.08 11.82
CA ALA A 317 -2.26 -10.99 10.93
C ALA A 317 -3.20 -11.95 10.19
N LEU A 318 -4.31 -12.31 10.83
CA LEU A 318 -5.29 -13.26 10.31
C LEU A 318 -6.57 -12.57 9.81
N ASP A 319 -6.62 -11.24 9.68
CA ASP A 319 -7.82 -10.60 9.13
C ASP A 319 -8.10 -11.12 7.70
N GLY A 320 -9.32 -11.61 7.47
CA GLY A 320 -9.69 -12.30 6.24
C GLY A 320 -9.32 -13.78 6.19
N PHE A 321 -8.58 -14.34 7.15
CA PHE A 321 -8.30 -15.78 7.23
C PHE A 321 -9.38 -16.51 8.03
N ALA A 322 -9.65 -17.74 7.63
CA ALA A 322 -10.55 -18.63 8.36
C ALA A 322 -9.79 -19.76 9.05
N VAL A 323 -10.27 -20.16 10.22
CA VAL A 323 -9.68 -21.22 11.05
C VAL A 323 -10.74 -22.23 11.49
N PRO A 324 -10.37 -23.49 11.75
CA PRO A 324 -11.28 -24.46 12.34
C PRO A 324 -11.82 -23.97 13.69
N SER A 325 -13.07 -24.29 13.98
CA SER A 325 -13.70 -24.01 15.26
C SER A 325 -13.88 -25.30 16.09
N PRO A 326 -13.75 -25.25 17.43
CA PRO A 326 -13.95 -26.41 18.30
C PRO A 326 -15.35 -27.06 18.20
N VAL A 327 -16.34 -26.37 17.63
CA VAL A 327 -17.73 -26.85 17.54
C VAL A 327 -18.10 -27.36 16.13
N ARG A 328 -17.12 -27.89 15.37
CA ARG A 328 -17.29 -28.40 13.99
C ARG A 328 -17.82 -27.36 13.00
N THR A 329 -17.45 -26.10 13.23
CA THR A 329 -17.72 -24.96 12.34
C THR A 329 -16.39 -24.36 11.87
N VAL A 330 -16.44 -23.24 11.16
CA VAL A 330 -15.26 -22.45 10.79
C VAL A 330 -15.45 -21.02 11.30
N ASP A 331 -14.39 -20.43 11.85
CA ASP A 331 -14.38 -19.04 12.30
C ASP A 331 -13.54 -18.22 11.29
N LEU A 332 -14.14 -17.25 10.61
CA LEU A 332 -13.43 -16.20 9.86
C LEU A 332 -13.00 -15.12 10.84
N VAL A 333 -11.71 -14.76 10.86
CA VAL A 333 -11.23 -13.58 11.58
C VAL A 333 -11.51 -12.35 10.70
N HIS A 334 -12.22 -11.38 11.27
CA HIS A 334 -12.64 -10.17 10.57
C HIS A 334 -12.84 -9.02 11.56
N ASP A 335 -12.22 -7.87 11.30
CA ASP A 335 -12.31 -6.65 12.10
C ASP A 335 -12.01 -6.88 13.60
N GLY A 336 -11.01 -7.71 13.88
CA GLY A 336 -10.59 -8.06 15.24
C GLY A 336 -11.58 -8.95 16.01
N ALA A 337 -12.54 -9.55 15.31
CA ALA A 337 -13.52 -10.48 15.84
C ALA A 337 -13.59 -11.75 14.99
N ARG A 338 -14.56 -12.61 15.31
CA ARG A 338 -14.83 -13.86 14.57
C ARG A 338 -16.26 -13.88 14.04
N VAL A 339 -16.40 -14.19 12.76
CA VAL A 339 -17.67 -14.56 12.12
C VAL A 339 -17.68 -16.07 11.93
N ARG A 340 -18.62 -16.75 12.58
CA ARG A 340 -18.71 -18.21 12.55
C ARG A 340 -19.63 -18.67 11.43
N PHE A 341 -19.14 -19.61 10.62
CA PHE A 341 -19.91 -20.28 9.56
C PHE A 341 -20.10 -21.76 9.89
N GLU A 342 -21.34 -22.24 9.81
CA GLU A 342 -21.60 -23.69 9.95
C GLU A 342 -20.99 -24.52 8.82
N ARG A 343 -20.85 -23.93 7.63
CA ARG A 343 -20.30 -24.59 6.44
C ARG A 343 -18.90 -24.08 6.12
N ARG A 344 -17.92 -24.99 6.13
CA ARG A 344 -16.54 -24.69 5.67
C ARG A 344 -16.51 -24.14 4.25
N SER A 345 -17.31 -24.72 3.34
CA SER A 345 -17.38 -24.26 1.95
C SER A 345 -17.83 -22.81 1.81
N VAL A 346 -18.55 -22.26 2.79
CA VAL A 346 -18.93 -20.83 2.77
C VAL A 346 -17.73 -19.98 3.17
N ALA A 347 -17.01 -20.37 4.23
CA ALA A 347 -15.77 -19.71 4.64
C ALA A 347 -14.75 -19.68 3.50
N GLU A 348 -14.61 -20.76 2.72
CA GLU A 348 -13.73 -20.84 1.53
C GLU A 348 -14.10 -19.84 0.43
N THR A 349 -15.33 -19.29 0.40
CA THR A 349 -15.71 -18.26 -0.59
C THR A 349 -15.45 -16.83 -0.14
N VAL A 350 -15.12 -16.62 1.13
CA VAL A 350 -14.95 -15.28 1.74
C VAL A 350 -13.58 -15.09 2.36
N ALA A 351 -12.90 -16.18 2.73
CA ALA A 351 -11.58 -16.13 3.33
C ALA A 351 -10.48 -16.03 2.26
N VAL A 352 -9.39 -15.37 2.62
CA VAL A 352 -8.13 -15.40 1.85
C VAL A 352 -7.61 -16.84 1.76
N GLU A 353 -7.61 -17.54 2.90
CA GLU A 353 -7.26 -18.95 3.01
C GLU A 353 -7.96 -19.55 4.24
N VAL A 354 -8.21 -20.86 4.21
CA VAL A 354 -8.72 -21.60 5.38
C VAL A 354 -7.59 -22.43 5.97
N LEU A 355 -7.04 -21.97 7.10
CA LEU A 355 -5.94 -22.63 7.77
C LEU A 355 -6.35 -24.03 8.25
N ASP A 356 -5.39 -24.95 8.25
CA ASP A 356 -5.59 -26.31 8.77
C ASP A 356 -5.63 -26.35 10.29
N ASP A 357 -4.85 -25.48 10.93
CA ASP A 357 -4.75 -25.36 12.37
C ASP A 357 -5.29 -24.01 12.87
N ARG A 358 -5.69 -24.00 14.14
CA ARG A 358 -6.24 -22.81 14.80
C ARG A 358 -5.19 -22.25 15.77
N PRO A 359 -4.66 -21.05 15.54
CA PRO A 359 -3.76 -20.40 16.51
C PRO A 359 -4.48 -20.10 17.83
N ASP A 360 -3.85 -20.42 18.96
CA ASP A 360 -4.45 -20.31 20.29
C ASP A 360 -5.02 -18.91 20.60
N PRO A 361 -4.35 -17.79 20.25
CA PRO A 361 -4.87 -16.47 20.59
C PRO A 361 -6.16 -16.07 19.86
N VAL A 362 -6.53 -16.76 18.77
CA VAL A 362 -7.82 -16.57 18.10
C VAL A 362 -8.99 -16.92 19.03
N ASN A 363 -8.77 -17.77 20.05
CA ASN A 363 -9.80 -18.10 21.05
C ASN A 363 -10.28 -16.90 21.86
N ALA A 364 -9.43 -15.90 22.07
CA ALA A 364 -9.76 -14.71 22.84
C ALA A 364 -10.53 -13.65 22.04
N LEU A 365 -10.58 -13.77 20.70
CA LEU A 365 -11.36 -12.87 19.85
C LEU A 365 -12.87 -13.12 20.06
N PRO A 366 -13.73 -12.11 20.14
CA PRO A 366 -15.16 -12.32 20.32
C PRO A 366 -15.78 -12.95 19.06
N VAL A 367 -16.74 -13.86 19.24
CA VAL A 367 -17.63 -14.27 18.13
C VAL A 367 -18.76 -13.25 18.05
N ILE A 368 -18.89 -12.58 16.91
CA ILE A 368 -19.85 -11.48 16.72
C ILE A 368 -21.02 -11.85 15.81
N ALA A 369 -20.92 -12.97 15.10
CA ALA A 369 -21.99 -13.51 14.28
C ALA A 369 -21.85 -15.03 14.13
N ASP A 370 -23.01 -15.70 14.07
CA ASP A 370 -23.14 -17.08 13.64
C ASP A 370 -24.02 -17.11 12.38
N ILE A 371 -23.49 -17.64 11.28
CA ILE A 371 -24.17 -17.80 10.00
C ILE A 371 -24.48 -19.28 9.81
N ALA A 372 -25.76 -19.60 9.97
CA ALA A 372 -26.27 -20.96 9.85
C ALA A 372 -26.31 -21.42 8.38
N SER A 373 -26.21 -22.73 8.18
CA SER A 373 -26.47 -23.38 6.89
C SER A 373 -27.88 -23.04 6.42
N GLY A 374 -28.01 -22.53 5.19
CA GLY A 374 -29.30 -22.13 4.63
C GLY A 374 -29.89 -20.86 5.27
N ALA A 375 -29.09 -20.08 6.00
CA ALA A 375 -29.51 -18.79 6.54
C ALA A 375 -30.14 -17.91 5.43
N PRO A 376 -31.21 -17.14 5.70
CA PRO A 376 -31.84 -16.33 4.65
C PRO A 376 -30.84 -15.38 3.99
N ALA A 377 -30.85 -15.37 2.66
CA ALA A 377 -30.12 -14.38 1.88
C ALA A 377 -31.11 -13.36 1.31
N LEU A 378 -30.79 -12.09 1.43
CA LEU A 378 -31.60 -11.00 0.87
C LEU A 378 -30.88 -10.44 -0.36
N ARG A 379 -31.64 -9.99 -1.36
CA ARG A 379 -31.13 -9.17 -2.45
C ARG A 379 -31.81 -7.80 -2.45
N SER A 380 -31.01 -6.74 -2.39
CA SER A 380 -31.51 -5.37 -2.47
C SER A 380 -31.93 -5.01 -3.91
N PRO A 381 -32.74 -3.95 -4.12
CA PRO A 381 -33.06 -3.46 -5.46
C PRO A 381 -31.83 -3.02 -6.28
N ALA A 382 -30.71 -2.72 -5.62
CA ALA A 382 -29.43 -2.39 -6.25
C ALA A 382 -28.62 -3.64 -6.65
N GLY A 383 -29.13 -4.84 -6.36
CA GLY A 383 -28.49 -6.12 -6.68
C GLY A 383 -27.49 -6.61 -5.62
N GLU A 384 -27.29 -5.88 -4.52
CA GLU A 384 -26.45 -6.34 -3.41
C GLU A 384 -27.08 -7.57 -2.73
N VAL A 385 -26.24 -8.54 -2.36
CA VAL A 385 -26.67 -9.74 -1.64
C VAL A 385 -26.11 -9.72 -0.22
N GLY A 386 -26.93 -10.10 0.76
CA GLY A 386 -26.52 -10.21 2.15
C GLY A 386 -27.06 -11.46 2.83
N LEU A 387 -26.23 -12.11 3.65
CA LEU A 387 -26.64 -13.21 4.53
C LEU A 387 -27.05 -12.67 5.90
N LEU A 388 -28.13 -13.22 6.45
CA LEU A 388 -28.54 -12.92 7.81
C LEU A 388 -27.83 -13.85 8.81
N ASP A 389 -27.23 -13.27 9.84
CA ASP A 389 -26.78 -14.03 11.02
C ASP A 389 -27.99 -14.44 11.88
N THR A 390 -27.74 -15.28 12.89
CA THR A 390 -28.77 -15.77 13.83
C THR A 390 -29.44 -14.66 14.65
N SER A 391 -28.84 -13.46 14.72
CA SER A 391 -29.40 -12.27 15.37
C SER A 391 -30.21 -11.39 14.40
N GLY A 392 -30.29 -11.76 13.13
CA GLY A 392 -30.94 -10.98 12.06
C GLY A 392 -30.09 -9.83 11.52
N GLY A 393 -28.80 -9.77 11.86
CA GLY A 393 -27.83 -8.83 11.30
C GLY A 393 -27.44 -9.23 9.88
N LEU A 394 -27.27 -8.24 9.00
CA LEU A 394 -27.01 -8.44 7.58
C LEU A 394 -25.53 -8.24 7.25
N TRP A 395 -24.93 -9.29 6.68
CA TRP A 395 -23.54 -9.33 6.21
C TRP A 395 -23.52 -9.36 4.69
N ARG A 396 -22.88 -8.37 4.05
CA ARG A 396 -22.77 -8.34 2.58
C ARG A 396 -21.86 -9.47 2.11
N VAL A 397 -22.29 -10.18 1.07
CA VAL A 397 -21.57 -11.31 0.48
C VAL A 397 -21.77 -11.34 -1.02
N THR A 398 -21.03 -12.21 -1.71
CA THR A 398 -21.29 -12.46 -3.13
C THR A 398 -22.53 -13.37 -3.32
N PRO A 399 -23.20 -13.32 -4.49
CA PRO A 399 -24.25 -14.29 -4.83
C PRO A 399 -23.77 -15.75 -4.84
N GLU A 400 -22.46 -15.98 -5.03
CA GLU A 400 -21.86 -17.31 -4.93
C GLU A 400 -21.82 -17.80 -3.50
N THR A 401 -21.33 -16.99 -2.56
CA THR A 401 -21.30 -17.30 -1.12
C THR A 401 -22.68 -17.71 -0.60
N ALA A 402 -23.74 -16.96 -0.96
CA ALA A 402 -25.11 -17.30 -0.57
C ALA A 402 -25.57 -18.66 -1.15
N ARG A 403 -25.26 -18.94 -2.43
CA ARG A 403 -25.58 -20.23 -3.05
C ARG A 403 -24.83 -21.40 -2.41
N THR A 404 -23.54 -21.21 -2.10
CA THR A 404 -22.71 -22.20 -1.39
C THR A 404 -23.23 -22.49 0.02
N ASN A 405 -23.84 -21.50 0.67
CA ASN A 405 -24.53 -21.70 1.94
C ASN A 405 -25.88 -22.44 1.81
N ALA A 406 -26.32 -22.77 0.58
CA ALA A 406 -27.67 -23.24 0.28
C ALA A 406 -28.78 -22.27 0.77
N SER A 407 -28.46 -20.98 0.79
CA SER A 407 -29.39 -19.93 1.20
C SER A 407 -30.34 -19.56 0.07
N PRO A 408 -31.66 -19.56 0.29
CA PRO A 408 -32.60 -19.00 -0.67
C PRO A 408 -32.39 -17.48 -0.73
N ILE A 409 -32.15 -16.95 -1.93
CA ILE A 409 -32.02 -15.50 -2.16
C ILE A 409 -33.41 -14.92 -2.41
N ILE A 410 -33.83 -14.00 -1.55
CA ILE A 410 -35.14 -13.34 -1.60
C ILE A 410 -34.94 -11.88 -2.01
N ASP A 411 -35.55 -11.48 -3.12
CA ASP A 411 -35.56 -10.08 -3.53
C ASP A 411 -36.46 -9.28 -2.56
N VAL A 412 -35.91 -8.20 -1.99
CA VAL A 412 -36.60 -7.37 -1.00
C VAL A 412 -36.62 -5.90 -1.41
N THR A 413 -37.58 -5.15 -0.87
CA THR A 413 -37.60 -3.69 -1.02
C THR A 413 -36.43 -3.04 -0.27
N GLN A 414 -36.07 -1.81 -0.65
CA GLN A 414 -35.03 -1.05 0.05
C GLN A 414 -35.34 -0.84 1.55
N GLY A 415 -36.63 -0.72 1.90
CA GLY A 415 -37.07 -0.59 3.29
C GLY A 415 -36.84 -1.88 4.09
N GLN A 416 -37.13 -3.04 3.50
CA GLN A 416 -36.87 -4.35 4.12
C GLN A 416 -35.37 -4.64 4.23
N TRP A 417 -34.57 -4.29 3.23
CA TRP A 417 -33.11 -4.39 3.34
C TRP A 417 -32.58 -3.58 4.53
N ARG A 418 -33.01 -2.31 4.64
CA ARG A 418 -32.60 -1.41 5.71
C ARG A 418 -33.20 -1.72 7.08
N SER A 419 -34.20 -2.59 7.18
CA SER A 419 -34.73 -3.02 8.49
C SER A 419 -33.80 -4.00 9.22
N HIS A 420 -32.82 -4.58 8.51
CA HIS A 420 -31.77 -5.38 9.12
C HIS A 420 -30.56 -4.51 9.47
N PRO A 421 -29.98 -4.65 10.68
CA PRO A 421 -28.74 -3.97 11.03
C PRO A 421 -27.61 -4.38 10.08
N ALA A 422 -27.00 -3.42 9.39
CA ALA A 422 -25.80 -3.68 8.60
C ALA A 422 -24.65 -4.03 9.55
N ARG A 423 -24.07 -5.22 9.40
CA ARG A 423 -23.00 -5.72 10.28
C ARG A 423 -21.61 -5.57 9.70
N GLY A 424 -21.46 -5.78 8.40
CA GLY A 424 -20.16 -5.75 7.73
C GLY A 424 -20.23 -6.21 6.28
N ASP A 425 -19.05 -6.36 5.69
CA ASP A 425 -18.84 -6.81 4.32
C ASP A 425 -17.83 -7.94 4.32
N LEU A 426 -18.25 -9.12 3.84
CA LEU A 426 -17.43 -10.33 3.79
C LEU A 426 -17.10 -10.72 2.35
N ARG A 427 -17.19 -9.76 1.42
CA ARG A 427 -16.75 -9.97 0.04
C ARG A 427 -15.22 -9.87 -0.01
N PRO A 428 -14.54 -10.79 -0.70
CA PRO A 428 -13.09 -10.78 -0.85
C PRO A 428 -12.59 -9.66 -1.77
#